data_AF-A0A937KKD8-F1
#
_entry.id   AF-A0A937KKD8-F1
#
_cell.length_a   1.000
_cell.length_b   1.000
_cell.length_c   1.000
_cell.angle_alpha   90.00
_cell.angle_beta   90.00
_cell.angle_gamma   90.00
#
_symmetry.space_group_name_H-M   'P 1'
#
loop_
_entity.id
_entity.type
_entity.pdbx_description
1 polymer ?
#
loop_
_entity_poly.entity_id
_entity_poly.type
_entity_poly.pdbx_seq_one_letter_code
_entity_poly.pdbx_strand_id
1 'polypeptide(L)'
;MADTIDPIPSPESAEQATAVVADDASTPSNDRAPTTGGRRRIDRGLLIVSAVIALGLVLVARGLLIGVTGDDRVDLPATVESVVPVPDAEQALAQTNVFVDLAPGYTGVLIVDGVELDTVDLSSLQDSLTDPGEQISVPPVTVFEPGNSTLTFTPSAAAEIERFEPGIHRVTVVHWPIAEGRERARSFTWQFNVV
;
A
#
# COMPACT_ATOMS: atom_id res chain seq x y z
N MET A 1 46.65 37.79 5.43
CA MET A 1 45.73 38.04 4.30
C MET A 1 44.56 37.10 4.49
N ALA A 2 43.53 37.57 5.19
CA ALA A 2 42.33 36.83 5.56
C ALA A 2 41.22 37.88 5.62
N ASP A 3 40.07 37.60 4.99
CA ASP A 3 38.97 38.55 4.86
C ASP A 3 37.85 38.24 5.88
N THR A 4 37.03 39.24 6.18
CA THR A 4 36.26 39.34 7.43
C THR A 4 34.75 39.12 7.27
N ILE A 5 34.13 38.77 8.39
CA ILE A 5 32.74 38.36 8.63
C ILE A 5 31.69 39.46 8.32
N ASP A 6 30.50 39.01 7.88
CA ASP A 6 29.12 39.55 7.95
C ASP A 6 28.74 40.53 9.10
N PRO A 7 27.49 41.08 9.19
CA PRO A 7 26.41 41.37 8.20
C PRO A 7 25.80 42.80 8.41
N ILE A 8 24.57 43.11 7.93
CA ILE A 8 23.43 43.85 8.60
C ILE A 8 22.30 44.26 7.58
N PRO A 9 20.99 44.34 7.96
CA PRO A 9 19.84 44.47 7.03
C PRO A 9 19.09 45.83 7.02
N SER A 10 18.03 45.99 6.20
CA SER A 10 17.13 47.17 6.13
C SER A 10 15.84 46.92 5.28
N PRO A 11 14.74 47.72 5.38
CA PRO A 11 13.56 47.23 6.12
C PRO A 11 12.13 47.53 5.55
N GLU A 12 11.12 47.00 6.25
CA GLU A 12 9.75 47.54 6.54
C GLU A 12 8.72 47.89 5.44
N SER A 13 7.48 48.16 5.88
CA SER A 13 6.20 48.04 5.14
C SER A 13 5.44 49.37 4.91
N ALA A 14 4.58 49.36 3.88
CA ALA A 14 3.26 50.04 3.75
C ALA A 14 3.06 51.57 3.95
N GLU A 15 2.44 52.24 2.95
CA GLU A 15 1.27 53.16 3.04
C GLU A 15 0.95 53.76 1.62
N GLN A 16 -0.32 53.79 1.14
CA GLN A 16 -1.32 54.88 1.13
C GLN A 16 -0.88 56.23 0.47
N ALA A 17 -1.70 57.04 -0.25
CA ALA A 17 -2.96 56.87 -1.02
C ALA A 17 -3.33 58.17 -1.83
N THR A 18 -4.24 58.08 -2.81
CA THR A 18 -5.28 59.12 -3.19
C THR A 18 -4.96 60.39 -4.05
N ALA A 19 -5.70 60.55 -5.18
CA ALA A 19 -6.29 61.79 -5.80
C ALA A 19 -5.42 62.93 -6.44
N VAL A 20 -5.86 63.80 -7.40
CA VAL A 20 -7.07 63.94 -8.28
C VAL A 20 -6.83 64.97 -9.44
N VAL A 21 -7.27 64.63 -10.67
CA VAL A 21 -7.93 65.41 -11.79
C VAL A 21 -7.40 66.76 -12.36
N ALA A 22 -7.61 66.91 -13.70
CA ALA A 22 -7.72 68.09 -14.60
C ALA A 22 -6.57 68.21 -15.65
N ASP A 23 -6.75 68.58 -16.92
CA ASP A 23 -7.92 69.08 -17.70
C ASP A 23 -7.85 68.66 -19.20
N ASP A 24 -8.90 68.87 -20.00
CA ASP A 24 -9.06 68.42 -21.41
C ASP A 24 -8.72 69.49 -22.49
N ALA A 25 -8.05 69.10 -23.60
CA ALA A 25 -7.97 69.88 -24.85
C ALA A 25 -7.42 69.11 -26.08
N SER A 26 -8.28 68.34 -26.76
CA SER A 26 -8.39 68.14 -28.24
C SER A 26 -7.18 68.14 -29.22
N THR A 27 -7.10 67.03 -29.98
CA THR A 27 -6.26 66.65 -31.16
C THR A 27 -6.40 67.52 -32.45
N PRO A 28 -5.53 67.39 -33.50
CA PRO A 28 -5.38 66.22 -34.42
C PRO A 28 -3.89 65.82 -34.69
N SER A 29 -3.46 64.84 -35.53
CA SER A 29 -4.07 64.13 -36.69
C SER A 29 -3.45 62.71 -36.94
N ASN A 30 -3.86 62.06 -38.04
CA ASN A 30 -3.26 60.94 -38.82
C ASN A 30 -1.71 60.78 -38.79
N ASP A 31 -1.08 59.61 -38.98
CA ASP A 31 -1.52 58.38 -39.68
C ASP A 31 -0.62 57.16 -39.36
N ARG A 32 -1.19 56.01 -38.94
CA ARG A 32 -0.58 54.68 -39.21
C ARG A 32 -1.62 53.55 -39.12
N ALA A 33 -1.53 52.62 -40.07
CA ALA A 33 -2.52 51.61 -40.43
C ALA A 33 -2.90 50.59 -39.32
N PRO A 34 -4.08 49.93 -39.41
CA PRO A 34 -4.66 49.18 -38.30
C PRO A 34 -4.08 47.77 -38.16
N THR A 35 -3.71 47.38 -36.92
CA THR A 35 -3.53 45.98 -36.54
C THR A 35 -4.90 45.34 -36.25
N THR A 36 -5.66 45.12 -37.33
CA THR A 36 -6.98 44.47 -37.28
C THR A 36 -6.92 43.16 -36.50
N GLY A 37 -7.71 43.06 -35.44
CA GLY A 37 -7.85 41.85 -34.62
C GLY A 37 -8.41 40.68 -35.43
N GLY A 38 -7.52 39.92 -36.06
CA GLY A 38 -7.87 38.73 -36.83
C GLY A 38 -8.44 37.66 -35.91
N ARG A 39 -9.77 37.48 -35.94
CA ARG A 39 -10.43 36.28 -35.42
C ARG A 39 -9.74 35.07 -36.06
N ARG A 40 -8.88 34.38 -35.31
CA ARG A 40 -8.17 33.17 -35.77
C ARG A 40 -9.21 32.20 -36.30
N ARG A 41 -9.25 32.02 -37.62
CA ARG A 41 -10.17 31.07 -38.25
C ARG A 41 -9.78 29.69 -37.73
N ILE A 42 -10.69 29.08 -36.99
CA ILE A 42 -10.48 27.75 -36.41
C ILE A 42 -10.31 26.78 -37.57
N ASP A 43 -9.08 26.32 -37.77
CA ASP A 43 -8.79 25.29 -38.75
C ASP A 43 -9.38 23.97 -38.25
N ARG A 44 -10.45 23.53 -38.92
CA ARG A 44 -11.19 22.32 -38.58
C ARG A 44 -10.35 21.07 -38.78
N GLY A 45 -9.42 21.07 -39.74
CA GLY A 45 -8.49 19.97 -39.95
C GLY A 45 -7.50 19.86 -38.80
N LEU A 46 -6.89 20.98 -38.40
CA LEU A 46 -5.98 21.02 -37.25
C LEU A 46 -6.67 20.62 -35.95
N LEU A 47 -7.93 21.02 -35.73
CA LEU A 47 -8.73 20.59 -34.58
C LEU A 47 -9.01 19.09 -34.56
N ILE A 48 -9.31 18.47 -35.70
CA ILE A 48 -9.57 17.02 -35.76
C ILE A 48 -8.28 16.25 -35.45
N VAL A 49 -7.14 16.68 -36.02
CA VAL A 49 -5.83 16.07 -35.74
C VAL A 49 -5.45 16.22 -34.27
N SER A 50 -5.60 17.40 -33.68
CA SER A 50 -5.28 17.61 -32.26
C SER A 50 -6.24 16.87 -31.33
N ALA A 51 -7.53 16.74 -31.68
CA ALA A 51 -8.50 15.96 -30.90
C ALA A 51 -8.16 14.46 -30.89
N VAL A 52 -7.73 13.88 -32.02
CA VAL A 52 -7.31 12.46 -32.08
C VAL A 52 -6.05 12.24 -31.25
N ILE A 53 -5.05 13.13 -31.33
CA ILE A 53 -3.82 13.04 -30.53
C ILE A 53 -4.14 13.20 -29.03
N ALA A 54 -4.97 14.18 -28.66
CA ALA A 54 -5.38 14.39 -27.28
C ALA A 54 -6.16 13.18 -26.72
N LEU A 55 -7.06 12.58 -27.50
CA LEU A 55 -7.78 11.37 -27.11
C LEU A 55 -6.83 10.20 -26.91
N GLY A 56 -5.85 10.02 -27.79
CA GLY A 56 -4.79 9.01 -27.64
C GLY A 56 -3.97 9.20 -26.37
N LEU A 57 -3.52 10.44 -26.09
CA LEU A 57 -2.80 10.76 -24.86
C LEU A 57 -3.65 10.54 -23.60
N VAL A 58 -4.94 10.87 -23.63
CA VAL A 58 -5.87 10.60 -22.53
C VAL A 58 -6.07 9.10 -22.31
N LEU A 59 -6.15 8.30 -23.39
CA LEU A 59 -6.25 6.84 -23.28
C LEU A 59 -4.96 6.22 -22.73
N VAL A 60 -3.78 6.69 -23.15
CA VAL A 60 -2.49 6.24 -22.60
C VAL A 60 -2.34 6.67 -21.15
N ALA A 61 -2.63 7.92 -20.81
CA ALA A 61 -2.58 8.40 -19.42
C ALA A 61 -3.57 7.64 -18.52
N ARG A 62 -4.79 7.38 -18.99
CA ARG A 62 -5.77 6.54 -18.28
C ARG A 62 -5.28 5.09 -18.14
N GLY A 63 -4.67 4.54 -19.19
CA GLY A 63 -4.07 3.20 -19.16
C GLY A 63 -2.95 3.09 -18.14
N LEU A 64 -2.08 4.10 -18.03
CA LEU A 64 -1.03 4.18 -17.02
C LEU A 64 -1.60 4.39 -15.61
N LEU A 65 -2.61 5.25 -15.44
CA LEU A 65 -3.27 5.49 -14.15
C LEU A 65 -4.01 4.24 -13.63
N ILE A 66 -4.54 3.40 -14.51
CA ILE A 66 -5.16 2.11 -14.14
C ILE A 66 -4.10 1.00 -14.01
N GLY A 67 -3.03 1.03 -14.81
CA GLY A 67 -1.94 0.05 -14.77
C GLY A 67 -0.94 0.23 -13.62
N VAL A 68 -1.01 1.33 -12.87
CA VAL A 68 -0.16 1.61 -11.70
C VAL A 68 -0.72 1.00 -10.39
N THR A 69 -1.80 0.21 -10.45
CA THR A 69 -2.04 -0.84 -9.43
C THR A 69 -1.22 -2.11 -9.75
N GLY A 70 0.07 -1.91 -10.05
CA GLY A 70 1.07 -2.96 -10.26
C GLY A 70 2.10 -2.96 -9.13
N ASP A 71 1.61 -2.86 -7.90
CA ASP A 71 2.38 -3.02 -6.66
C ASP A 71 1.44 -3.62 -5.61
N ASP A 72 1.81 -4.79 -5.08
CA ASP A 72 0.98 -5.68 -4.25
C ASP A 72 0.81 -5.19 -2.81
N ARG A 73 0.42 -3.93 -2.64
CA ARG A 73 0.03 -3.40 -1.33
C ARG A 73 -1.41 -3.78 -1.01
N VAL A 74 -1.57 -5.09 -0.82
CA VAL A 74 -2.66 -5.74 -0.08
C VAL A 74 -3.02 -4.87 1.12
N ASP A 75 -4.31 -4.56 1.28
CA ASP A 75 -4.80 -3.73 2.40
C ASP A 75 -4.87 -4.58 3.69
N LEU A 76 -3.69 -4.96 4.18
CA LEU A 76 -3.53 -5.68 5.45
C LEU A 76 -3.91 -4.74 6.61
N PRO A 77 -4.70 -5.22 7.59
CA PRO A 77 -4.96 -4.42 8.79
C PRO A 77 -3.66 -4.22 9.57
N ALA A 78 -3.46 -3.07 10.20
CA ALA A 78 -2.24 -2.68 10.93
C ALA A 78 -1.81 -3.59 12.12
N THR A 79 -2.47 -4.73 12.30
CA THR A 79 -2.14 -5.81 13.25
C THR A 79 -1.54 -7.05 12.56
N VAL A 80 -1.51 -7.09 11.22
CA VAL A 80 -0.96 -8.14 10.38
C VAL A 80 0.07 -7.48 9.47
N GLU A 81 1.35 -7.83 9.62
CA GLU A 81 2.45 -7.19 8.89
C GLU A 81 2.69 -7.85 7.53
N SER A 82 2.54 -9.17 7.45
CA SER A 82 2.60 -9.92 6.19
C SER A 82 1.86 -11.27 6.28
N VAL A 83 1.52 -11.86 5.13
CA VAL A 83 1.00 -13.23 5.04
C VAL A 83 1.61 -13.97 3.85
N VAL A 84 1.75 -15.29 3.96
CA VAL A 84 2.11 -16.21 2.88
C VAL A 84 1.12 -17.40 2.89
N PRO A 85 0.62 -17.87 1.74
CA PRO A 85 0.69 -17.24 0.42
C PRO A 85 0.10 -15.82 0.43
N VAL A 86 0.63 -14.94 -0.40
CA VAL A 86 0.09 -13.57 -0.52
C VAL A 86 -1.37 -13.63 -1.03
N PRO A 87 -2.25 -12.70 -0.62
CA PRO A 87 -3.63 -12.68 -1.08
C PRO A 87 -3.76 -12.61 -2.59
N ASP A 88 -4.70 -13.38 -3.11
CA ASP A 88 -4.99 -13.57 -4.54
C ASP A 88 -3.80 -14.12 -5.36
N ALA A 89 -2.81 -14.76 -4.72
CA ALA A 89 -1.75 -15.49 -5.41
C ALA A 89 -2.33 -16.58 -6.33
N GLU A 90 -2.08 -16.48 -7.64
CA GLU A 90 -2.65 -17.40 -8.64
C GLU A 90 -1.96 -18.77 -8.71
N GLN A 91 -0.71 -18.87 -8.25
CA GLN A 91 0.17 -20.03 -8.44
C GLN A 91 0.87 -20.46 -7.13
N ALA A 92 0.08 -20.80 -6.11
CA ALA A 92 0.59 -21.41 -4.89
C ALA A 92 0.90 -22.91 -5.09
N LEU A 93 1.83 -23.45 -4.31
CA LEU A 93 2.17 -24.88 -4.31
C LEU A 93 1.26 -25.66 -3.36
N ALA A 94 0.93 -26.91 -3.70
CA ALA A 94 0.16 -27.82 -2.85
C ALA A 94 0.78 -28.10 -1.46
N GLN A 95 2.08 -27.84 -1.31
CA GLN A 95 2.87 -27.97 -0.06
C GLN A 95 3.45 -26.62 0.38
N THR A 96 2.74 -25.52 0.10
CA THR A 96 3.13 -24.19 0.58
C THR A 96 2.80 -24.05 2.07
N ASN A 97 3.62 -23.30 2.81
CA ASN A 97 3.32 -22.98 4.21
C ASN A 97 2.29 -21.85 4.27
N VAL A 98 1.38 -21.93 5.24
CA VAL A 98 0.55 -20.79 5.64
C VAL A 98 1.28 -20.07 6.76
N PHE A 99 1.74 -18.85 6.50
CA PHE A 99 2.49 -18.02 7.44
C PHE A 99 1.79 -16.68 7.61
N VAL A 100 1.78 -16.18 8.84
CA VAL A 100 1.28 -14.84 9.19
C VAL A 100 2.28 -14.18 10.11
N ASP A 101 2.66 -12.96 9.77
CA ASP A 101 3.42 -12.06 10.64
C ASP A 101 2.45 -11.10 11.31
N LEU A 102 2.40 -11.08 12.64
CA LEU A 102 1.50 -10.21 13.41
C LEU A 102 2.28 -9.07 14.03
N ALA A 103 1.59 -7.94 14.24
CA ALA A 103 2.18 -6.84 15.01
C ALA A 103 2.61 -7.32 16.41
N PRO A 104 3.72 -6.80 16.97
CA PRO A 104 4.26 -7.29 18.24
C PRO A 104 3.25 -7.36 19.39
N GLY A 105 3.22 -8.50 20.08
CA GLY A 105 2.34 -8.72 21.24
C GLY A 105 0.95 -9.25 20.88
N TYR A 106 0.73 -9.66 19.63
CA TYR A 106 -0.44 -10.42 19.20
C TYR A 106 -0.13 -11.91 19.07
N THR A 107 -1.17 -12.74 19.18
CA THR A 107 -1.16 -14.18 18.86
C THR A 107 -2.49 -14.55 18.22
N GLY A 108 -2.68 -15.80 17.79
CA GLY A 108 -3.93 -16.21 17.17
C GLY A 108 -4.02 -17.68 16.78
N VAL A 109 -5.08 -18.01 16.05
CA VAL A 109 -5.31 -19.29 15.38
C VAL A 109 -5.49 -19.07 13.88
N LEU A 110 -5.10 -20.07 13.09
CA LEU A 110 -5.34 -20.12 11.66
C LEU A 110 -6.59 -20.96 11.40
N ILE A 111 -7.48 -20.46 10.53
CA ILE A 111 -8.62 -21.21 10.01
C ILE A 111 -8.41 -21.34 8.50
N VAL A 112 -8.32 -22.58 8.01
CA VAL A 112 -8.01 -22.89 6.62
C VAL A 112 -9.16 -23.72 6.05
N ASP A 113 -9.83 -23.18 5.03
CA ASP A 113 -11.06 -23.74 4.42
C ASP A 113 -12.20 -24.07 5.40
N GLY A 114 -12.21 -23.40 6.56
CA GLY A 114 -13.18 -23.60 7.64
C GLY A 114 -12.71 -24.54 8.74
N VAL A 115 -11.53 -25.16 8.61
CA VAL A 115 -10.88 -25.96 9.65
C VAL A 115 -10.03 -25.05 10.53
N GLU A 116 -10.38 -24.93 11.82
CA GLU A 116 -9.52 -24.23 12.80
C GLU A 116 -8.35 -25.14 13.17
N LEU A 117 -7.13 -24.66 12.95
CA LEU A 117 -5.89 -25.35 13.25
C LEU A 117 -5.43 -24.95 14.66
N ASP A 118 -5.18 -25.93 15.52
CA ASP A 118 -4.63 -25.71 16.85
C ASP A 118 -3.33 -24.89 16.78
N THR A 119 -3.11 -24.01 17.76
CA THR A 119 -1.87 -23.22 17.90
C THR A 119 -1.10 -23.66 19.14
N VAL A 120 0.19 -23.94 18.97
CA VAL A 120 1.14 -24.25 20.05
C VAL A 120 2.24 -23.20 20.09
N ASP A 121 2.54 -22.69 21.29
CA ASP A 121 3.61 -21.72 21.52
C ASP A 121 4.98 -22.43 21.55
N LEU A 122 5.90 -22.04 20.68
CA LEU A 122 7.24 -22.63 20.58
C LEU A 122 8.08 -22.45 21.85
N SER A 123 7.83 -21.40 22.65
CA SER A 123 8.49 -21.22 23.94
C SER A 123 8.03 -22.27 24.95
N SER A 124 6.73 -22.60 24.97
CA SER A 124 6.20 -23.66 25.86
C SER A 124 6.76 -25.06 25.53
N LEU A 125 7.08 -25.32 24.26
CA LEU A 125 7.78 -26.54 23.85
C LEU A 125 9.23 -26.56 24.33
N GLN A 126 9.95 -25.43 24.25
CA GLN A 126 11.32 -25.31 24.77
C GLN A 126 11.38 -25.50 26.29
N ASP A 127 10.45 -24.90 27.04
CA ASP A 127 10.35 -25.03 28.49
C ASP A 127 10.01 -26.46 28.95
N SER A 128 9.51 -27.31 28.05
CA SER A 128 9.22 -28.73 28.32
C SER A 128 10.42 -29.66 28.16
N LEU A 129 11.51 -29.21 27.53
CA LEU A 129 12.73 -29.99 27.37
C LEU A 129 13.43 -30.17 28.72
N THR A 130 13.88 -31.39 29.01
CA THR A 130 14.51 -31.70 30.30
C THR A 130 16.04 -31.67 30.22
N ASP A 131 16.61 -32.00 29.06
CA ASP A 131 18.06 -32.13 28.87
C ASP A 131 18.65 -31.09 27.90
N PRO A 132 19.78 -30.42 28.24
CA PRO A 132 20.43 -29.48 27.33
C PRO A 132 20.90 -30.14 26.02
N GLY A 133 20.43 -29.60 24.89
CA GLY A 133 20.74 -30.13 23.55
C GLY A 133 19.74 -31.17 23.03
N GLU A 134 18.66 -31.43 23.76
CA GLU A 134 17.50 -32.16 23.25
C GLU A 134 16.88 -31.42 22.04
N GLN A 135 16.47 -32.17 21.00
CA GLN A 135 15.88 -31.58 19.80
C GLN A 135 14.37 -31.39 19.99
N ILE A 136 13.89 -30.16 19.80
CA ILE A 136 12.45 -29.85 19.81
C ILE A 136 11.76 -30.62 18.67
N SER A 137 10.83 -31.50 19.03
CA SER A 137 9.90 -32.09 18.06
C SER A 137 8.71 -31.14 17.91
N VAL A 138 8.63 -30.46 16.77
CA VAL A 138 7.55 -29.51 16.48
C VAL A 138 6.29 -30.30 16.07
N PRO A 139 5.14 -30.10 16.73
CA PRO A 139 3.90 -30.78 16.37
C PRO A 139 3.35 -30.30 15.01
N PRO A 140 2.59 -31.13 14.28
CA PRO A 140 2.09 -30.83 12.93
C PRO A 140 0.82 -29.95 12.96
N VAL A 141 0.89 -28.84 13.71
CA VAL A 141 -0.19 -27.86 13.93
C VAL A 141 0.35 -26.44 13.67
N THR A 142 -0.43 -25.40 13.96
CA THR A 142 0.08 -24.02 13.88
C THR A 142 1.09 -23.78 14.99
N VAL A 143 2.29 -23.30 14.64
CA VAL A 143 3.33 -22.89 15.59
C VAL A 143 3.26 -21.39 15.77
N PHE A 144 3.15 -20.93 17.02
CA PHE A 144 3.31 -19.53 17.39
C PHE A 144 4.72 -19.28 17.92
N GLU A 145 5.40 -18.28 17.36
CA GLU A 145 6.72 -17.85 17.83
C GLU A 145 6.61 -16.49 18.53
N PRO A 146 6.65 -16.42 19.88
CA PRO A 146 6.43 -15.15 20.60
C PRO A 146 7.53 -14.10 20.39
N GLY A 147 8.72 -14.50 19.93
CA GLY A 147 9.86 -13.60 19.71
C GLY A 147 9.74 -12.71 18.47
N ASN A 148 8.96 -13.14 17.47
CA ASN A 148 8.67 -12.41 16.22
C ASN A 148 7.15 -12.23 15.99
N SER A 149 6.29 -12.80 16.85
CA SER A 149 4.82 -12.77 16.73
C SER A 149 4.27 -13.45 15.48
N THR A 150 4.96 -14.47 14.95
CA THR A 150 4.51 -15.18 13.75
C THR A 150 3.65 -16.41 14.08
N LEU A 151 2.75 -16.75 13.15
CA LEU A 151 2.02 -18.02 13.11
C LEU A 151 2.43 -18.79 11.85
N THR A 152 2.93 -20.01 12.01
CA THR A 152 3.36 -20.87 10.89
C THR A 152 2.64 -22.20 10.91
N PHE A 153 1.97 -22.55 9.83
CA PHE A 153 1.44 -23.89 9.56
C PHE A 153 2.12 -24.49 8.33
N THR A 154 2.59 -25.73 8.47
CA THR A 154 3.22 -26.53 7.41
C THR A 154 2.36 -27.78 7.15
N PRO A 155 1.76 -27.92 5.96
CA PRO A 155 1.05 -29.15 5.60
C PRO A 155 1.98 -30.37 5.68
N SER A 156 1.47 -31.48 6.20
CA SER A 156 2.23 -32.73 6.32
C SER A 156 1.31 -33.93 6.55
N ALA A 157 1.78 -35.15 6.26
CA ALA A 157 0.99 -36.38 6.43
C ALA A 157 0.56 -36.69 7.89
N ALA A 158 0.92 -35.85 8.86
CA ALA A 158 0.47 -35.94 10.26
C ALA A 158 -0.33 -34.71 10.72
N ALA A 159 -0.53 -33.73 9.83
CA ALA A 159 -1.32 -32.52 10.09
C ALA A 159 -2.79 -32.72 9.71
N GLU A 160 -3.66 -31.91 10.29
CA GLU A 160 -5.09 -31.81 9.94
C GLU A 160 -5.32 -31.56 8.43
N ILE A 161 -4.38 -30.85 7.79
CA ILE A 161 -4.33 -30.62 6.34
C ILE A 161 -3.00 -31.17 5.81
N GLU A 162 -3.04 -32.30 5.11
CA GLU A 162 -1.84 -32.97 4.59
C GLU A 162 -1.19 -32.24 3.40
N ARG A 163 -2.04 -31.60 2.58
CA ARG A 163 -1.69 -30.80 1.41
C ARG A 163 -2.90 -29.99 0.97
N PHE A 164 -2.66 -28.96 0.18
CA PHE A 164 -3.71 -28.28 -0.58
C PHE A 164 -4.06 -29.07 -1.85
N GLU A 165 -5.30 -28.92 -2.31
CA GLU A 165 -5.79 -29.47 -3.58
C GLU A 165 -5.73 -28.39 -4.67
N PRO A 166 -5.80 -28.73 -5.96
CA PRO A 166 -5.91 -27.71 -7.00
C PRO A 166 -7.22 -26.90 -6.85
N GLY A 167 -7.11 -25.56 -6.80
CA GLY A 167 -8.23 -24.65 -6.64
C GLY A 167 -8.00 -23.51 -5.64
N ILE A 168 -9.08 -22.79 -5.33
CA ILE A 168 -9.06 -21.64 -4.41
C ILE A 168 -9.19 -22.12 -2.97
N HIS A 169 -8.17 -21.81 -2.17
CA HIS A 169 -8.13 -22.02 -0.73
C HIS A 169 -8.35 -20.69 0.01
N ARG A 170 -9.05 -20.73 1.14
CA ARG A 170 -9.32 -19.55 1.99
C ARG A 170 -8.66 -19.71 3.35
N VAL A 171 -7.91 -18.70 3.76
CA VAL A 171 -7.32 -18.61 5.11
C VAL A 171 -7.93 -17.44 5.85
N THR A 172 -8.25 -17.65 7.12
CA THR A 172 -8.57 -16.60 8.08
C THR A 172 -7.63 -16.72 9.27
N VAL A 173 -6.88 -15.66 9.57
CA VAL A 173 -6.24 -15.53 10.88
C VAL A 173 -7.23 -14.90 11.84
N VAL A 174 -7.41 -15.51 13.02
CA VAL A 174 -8.17 -14.95 14.14
C VAL A 174 -7.17 -14.64 15.24
N HIS A 175 -6.94 -13.35 15.50
CA HIS A 175 -5.82 -12.86 16.32
C HIS A 175 -6.25 -11.85 17.36
N TRP A 176 -5.55 -11.83 18.50
CA TRP A 176 -5.83 -10.97 19.65
C TRP A 176 -4.54 -10.54 20.35
N PRO A 177 -4.55 -9.43 21.11
CA PRO A 177 -3.43 -9.08 21.97
C PRO A 177 -3.25 -10.14 23.06
N ILE A 178 -2.01 -10.62 23.27
CA ILE A 178 -1.70 -11.70 24.24
C ILE A 178 -2.20 -11.36 25.64
N ALA A 179 -2.08 -10.08 26.05
CA ALA A 179 -2.52 -9.59 27.35
C ALA A 179 -4.06 -9.46 27.52
N GLU A 180 -4.83 -9.62 26.44
CA GLU A 180 -6.28 -9.38 26.41
C GLU A 180 -7.13 -10.62 26.11
N GLY A 181 -6.53 -11.69 25.59
CA GLY A 181 -7.21 -12.95 25.32
C GLY A 181 -8.13 -12.96 24.09
N ARG A 182 -8.62 -14.17 23.75
CA ARG A 182 -9.40 -14.45 22.53
C ARG A 182 -10.75 -13.74 22.50
N GLU A 183 -11.25 -13.27 23.64
CA GLU A 183 -12.44 -12.40 23.75
C GLU A 183 -12.31 -11.07 23.00
N ARG A 184 -11.09 -10.62 22.71
CA ARG A 184 -10.80 -9.37 21.98
C ARG A 184 -10.31 -9.63 20.55
N ALA A 185 -10.56 -10.84 20.05
CA ALA A 185 -10.11 -11.26 18.73
C ALA A 185 -10.67 -10.40 17.60
N ARG A 186 -9.82 -10.22 16.60
CA ARG A 186 -10.11 -9.69 15.27
C ARG A 186 -9.86 -10.81 14.28
N SER A 187 -10.32 -10.62 13.04
CA SER A 187 -10.09 -11.57 11.97
C SER A 187 -9.64 -10.87 10.70
N PHE A 188 -8.67 -11.45 10.01
CA PHE A 188 -8.31 -11.10 8.64
C PHE A 188 -8.41 -12.34 7.76
N THR A 189 -9.04 -12.23 6.59
CA THR A 189 -9.31 -13.34 5.68
C THR A 189 -8.74 -13.01 4.31
N TRP A 190 -8.04 -13.97 3.72
CA TRP A 190 -7.57 -13.92 2.34
C TRP A 190 -7.76 -15.26 1.65
N GLN A 191 -7.38 -15.32 0.38
CA GLN A 191 -7.44 -16.52 -0.44
C GLN A 191 -6.19 -16.64 -1.31
N PHE A 192 -5.90 -17.84 -1.78
CA PHE A 192 -4.89 -18.12 -2.80
C PHE A 192 -5.36 -19.27 -3.68
N ASN A 193 -4.80 -19.41 -4.87
CA ASN A 193 -5.10 -20.50 -5.80
C ASN A 193 -3.90 -21.43 -5.96
N VAL A 194 -4.15 -22.73 -5.84
CA VAL A 194 -3.17 -23.81 -6.09
C VAL A 194 -3.40 -24.39 -7.48
N VAL A 195 -2.31 -24.68 -8.19
CA VAL A 195 -2.28 -25.15 -9.59
C VAL A 195 -1.63 -26.53 -9.74
#